data_AF-A0A432JAG9-F1
#
_entry.id   AF-A0A432JAG9-F1
#
_cell.length_a   1.000
_cell.length_b   1.000
_cell.length_c   1.000
_cell.angle_alpha   90.00
_cell.angle_beta   90.00
_cell.angle_gamma   90.00
#
_symmetry.space_group_name_H-M   'P 1'
#
loop_
_entity.id
_entity.type
_entity.pdbx_description
1 polymer ?
#
loop_
_entity_poly.entity_id
_entity_poly.type
_entity_poly.pdbx_seq_one_letter_code
_entity_poly.pdbx_strand_id
1 'polypeptide(L)'
;MLHQGIGLVNLGPAGDTFYYTRPRLDVTGSITIGGESRPVTGVAWMDHQWGDVIGQRVGWDWVSVQLNDGSDLMAVLVWDPSNRAPFARYGTLVSPEGSVLTLEEDDVSITSAETWTSPVTGIEYPSGWTLTVDSLDLSLELEPVLVDSEFAGSRFTPAAYWEGEVRVAGTSQGRNVTGRGFVELVGYDPSQLEPTPVP
;
A
#
# COMPACT_ATOMS: atom_id res chain seq x y z
N MET A 1 -13.00 -8.56 -1.17
CA MET A 1 -12.18 -9.69 -1.63
C MET A 1 -11.42 -10.26 -0.44
N LEU A 2 -11.24 -11.59 -0.39
CA LEU A 2 -10.28 -12.20 0.52
C LEU A 2 -8.91 -12.22 -0.18
N HIS A 3 -7.85 -11.90 0.53
CA HIS A 3 -6.49 -12.04 0.00
C HIS A 3 -6.03 -13.49 0.08
N GLN A 4 -5.11 -13.91 -0.80
CA GLN A 4 -4.53 -15.25 -0.76
C GLN A 4 -5.58 -16.38 -0.71
N GLY A 5 -6.67 -16.20 -1.46
CA GLY A 5 -7.81 -17.13 -1.54
C GLY A 5 -8.70 -17.16 -0.30
N ILE A 6 -8.16 -17.50 0.87
CA ILE A 6 -8.94 -17.71 2.11
C ILE A 6 -8.83 -16.56 3.11
N GLY A 7 -8.06 -15.53 2.80
CA GLY A 7 -7.81 -14.37 3.66
C GLY A 7 -6.58 -14.51 4.53
N LEU A 8 -5.89 -15.66 4.58
CA LEU A 8 -4.71 -15.83 5.42
C LEU A 8 -3.46 -15.33 4.68
N VAL A 9 -2.80 -14.31 5.24
CA VAL A 9 -1.59 -13.69 4.67
C VAL A 9 -0.43 -13.75 5.65
N ASN A 10 0.79 -13.84 5.11
CA ASN A 10 2.02 -13.89 5.87
C ASN A 10 2.67 -12.49 5.94
N LEU A 11 3.04 -12.05 7.14
CA LEU A 11 3.80 -10.81 7.38
C LEU A 11 5.25 -11.11 7.79
N GLY A 12 5.81 -12.21 7.27
CA GLY A 12 7.13 -12.70 7.66
C GLY A 12 7.21 -13.01 9.16
N PRO A 13 8.27 -12.57 9.85
CA PRO A 13 8.45 -12.82 11.27
C PRO A 13 7.45 -12.07 12.16
N ALA A 14 6.60 -11.17 11.63
CA ALA A 14 5.53 -10.56 12.39
C ALA A 14 4.31 -11.48 12.59
N GLY A 15 4.21 -12.57 11.82
CA GLY A 15 3.16 -13.59 11.97
C GLY A 15 2.15 -13.60 10.82
N ASP A 16 1.18 -14.50 10.93
CA ASP A 16 0.11 -14.66 9.95
C ASP A 16 -1.16 -13.95 10.43
N THR A 17 -1.90 -13.36 9.49
CA THR A 17 -3.12 -12.61 9.77
C THR A 17 -4.22 -12.94 8.77
N PHE A 18 -5.47 -12.82 9.18
CA PHE A 18 -6.60 -12.80 8.27
C PHE A 18 -6.81 -11.39 7.72
N TYR A 19 -7.11 -11.29 6.43
CA TYR A 19 -7.15 -10.04 5.70
C TYR A 19 -8.20 -10.08 4.58
N TYR A 20 -9.10 -9.09 4.56
CA TYR A 20 -9.96 -8.78 3.43
C TYR A 20 -10.02 -7.28 3.13
N THR A 21 -10.35 -6.97 1.88
CA THR A 21 -10.63 -5.61 1.39
C THR A 21 -12.07 -5.44 0.94
N ARG A 22 -12.62 -4.24 1.10
CA ARG A 22 -13.74 -3.69 0.31
C ARG A 22 -13.21 -2.56 -0.59
N PRO A 23 -12.98 -2.82 -1.89
CA PRO A 23 -12.13 -1.94 -2.70
C PRO A 23 -12.86 -0.69 -3.19
N ARG A 24 -14.20 -0.71 -3.25
CA ARG A 24 -15.01 0.41 -3.74
C ARG A 24 -16.19 0.68 -2.81
N LEU A 25 -16.00 1.64 -1.90
CA LEU A 25 -17.04 2.14 -1.01
C LEU A 25 -17.43 3.56 -1.44
N ASP A 26 -18.69 3.78 -1.78
CA ASP A 26 -19.19 5.14 -2.05
C ASP A 26 -19.08 6.00 -0.80
N VAL A 27 -18.38 7.13 -0.92
CA VAL A 27 -18.21 8.11 0.14
C VAL A 27 -19.13 9.28 -0.13
N THR A 28 -19.88 9.69 0.89
CA THR A 28 -20.58 10.98 0.95
C THR A 28 -20.43 11.55 2.34
N GLY A 29 -20.31 12.88 2.46
CA GLY A 29 -20.17 13.52 3.76
C GLY A 29 -19.72 14.97 3.65
N SER A 30 -19.01 15.45 4.66
CA SER A 30 -18.45 16.80 4.67
C SER A 30 -17.14 16.87 5.43
N ILE A 31 -16.22 17.71 4.97
CA ILE A 31 -14.98 18.07 5.68
C ILE A 31 -15.05 19.51 6.13
N THR A 32 -14.49 19.84 7.30
CA THR A 32 -14.41 21.22 7.79
C THR A 32 -12.99 21.75 7.66
N ILE A 33 -12.79 22.80 6.88
CA ILE A 33 -11.48 23.44 6.68
C ILE A 33 -11.63 24.92 7.02
N GLY A 34 -10.80 25.43 7.95
CA GLY A 34 -10.88 26.84 8.37
C GLY A 34 -12.24 27.25 8.97
N GLY A 35 -12.96 26.30 9.59
CA GLY A 35 -14.30 26.52 10.14
C GLY A 35 -15.44 26.46 9.11
N GLU A 36 -15.14 26.28 7.83
CA GLU A 36 -16.12 26.12 6.76
C GLU A 36 -16.35 24.63 6.47
N SER A 37 -17.61 24.18 6.58
CA SER A 37 -18.00 22.82 6.21
C SER A 37 -18.24 22.72 4.70
N ARG A 38 -17.58 21.76 4.04
CA ARG A 38 -17.62 21.51 2.60
C ARG A 38 -18.11 20.10 2.32
N PRO A 39 -19.15 19.90 1.50
CA PRO A 39 -19.61 18.57 1.13
C PRO A 39 -18.55 17.85 0.30
N VAL A 40 -18.43 16.54 0.48
CA VAL A 40 -17.49 15.69 -0.27
C VAL A 40 -18.20 14.42 -0.76
N THR A 41 -17.73 13.92 -1.89
CA THR A 41 -18.09 12.62 -2.44
C THR A 41 -16.83 11.94 -2.96
N GLY A 42 -16.82 10.61 -2.99
CA GLY A 42 -15.68 9.87 -3.53
C GLY A 42 -15.90 8.37 -3.50
N VAL A 43 -14.81 7.63 -3.74
CA VAL A 43 -14.76 6.18 -3.59
C VAL A 43 -13.59 5.87 -2.68
N ALA A 44 -13.85 5.13 -1.61
CA ALA A 44 -12.84 4.71 -0.64
C ALA A 44 -12.49 3.23 -0.78
N TRP A 45 -11.29 2.91 -0.33
CA TRP A 45 -10.79 1.57 -0.10
C TRP A 45 -10.83 1.29 1.41
N MET A 46 -11.23 0.09 1.81
CA MET A 46 -11.22 -0.31 3.22
C MET A 46 -10.60 -1.68 3.37
N ASP A 47 -9.61 -1.74 4.25
CA ASP A 47 -8.93 -2.95 4.65
C ASP A 47 -9.30 -3.34 6.07
N HIS A 48 -9.42 -4.65 6.29
CA HIS A 48 -9.61 -5.22 7.62
C HIS A 48 -8.70 -6.42 7.80
N GLN A 49 -7.73 -6.26 8.70
CA GLN A 49 -6.69 -7.24 8.97
C GLN A 49 -6.64 -7.53 10.47
N TRP A 50 -6.60 -8.81 10.84
CA TRP A 50 -6.58 -9.25 12.24
C TRP A 50 -5.87 -10.58 12.41
N GLY A 51 -5.24 -10.80 13.56
CA GLY A 51 -4.54 -12.05 13.86
C GLY A 51 -3.56 -11.88 15.02
N ASP A 52 -2.81 -12.95 15.29
CA ASP A 52 -1.78 -12.96 16.32
C ASP A 52 -0.48 -12.39 15.74
N VAL A 53 -0.39 -11.05 15.72
CA VAL A 53 0.82 -10.35 15.29
C VAL A 53 1.80 -10.29 16.47
N ILE A 54 3.00 -10.82 16.28
CA ILE A 54 4.10 -10.60 17.21
C ILE A 54 4.78 -9.27 16.87
N GLY A 55 5.16 -8.50 17.88
CA GLY A 55 5.74 -7.15 17.75
C GLY A 55 7.14 -7.10 17.14
N GLN A 56 7.47 -8.02 16.22
CA GLN A 56 8.67 -7.96 15.40
C GLN A 56 8.53 -6.87 14.35
N ARG A 57 9.63 -6.16 14.11
CA ARG A 57 9.65 -5.04 13.18
C ARG A 57 9.92 -5.58 11.78
N VAL A 58 8.90 -5.50 10.94
CA VAL A 58 9.00 -5.70 9.49
C VAL A 58 8.74 -4.37 8.80
N GLY A 59 9.30 -4.20 7.60
CA GLY A 59 8.94 -3.10 6.72
C GLY A 59 7.96 -3.60 5.66
N TRP A 60 7.20 -2.67 5.08
CA TRP A 60 6.37 -2.99 3.94
C TRP A 60 6.16 -1.81 3.01
N ASP A 61 5.95 -2.17 1.74
CA ASP A 61 5.46 -1.29 0.70
C ASP A 61 4.10 -1.87 0.29
N TRP A 62 3.04 -1.16 0.61
CA TRP A 62 1.68 -1.56 0.30
C TRP A 62 1.07 -0.61 -0.71
N VAL A 63 0.32 -1.17 -1.67
CA VAL A 63 -0.32 -0.42 -2.75
C VAL A 63 -1.75 -0.90 -2.93
N SER A 64 -2.69 0.04 -3.01
CA SER A 64 -4.01 -0.19 -3.59
C SER A 64 -4.22 0.64 -4.84
N VAL A 65 -4.94 0.09 -5.81
CA VAL A 65 -5.27 0.74 -7.08
C VAL A 65 -6.71 0.46 -7.44
N GLN A 66 -7.43 1.50 -7.81
CA GLN A 66 -8.76 1.46 -8.43
C GLN A 66 -8.63 1.96 -9.88
N LEU A 67 -8.68 1.04 -10.84
CA LEU A 67 -8.59 1.37 -12.26
C LEU A 67 -9.93 1.85 -12.82
N ASN A 68 -9.85 2.63 -13.90
CA ASN A 68 -11.00 3.20 -14.59
C ASN A 68 -11.80 2.17 -15.41
N ASP A 69 -11.21 1.02 -15.71
CA ASP A 69 -11.89 -0.11 -16.35
C ASP A 69 -12.75 -0.93 -15.37
N GLY A 70 -12.69 -0.60 -14.08
CA GLY A 70 -13.44 -1.26 -13.00
C GLY A 70 -12.63 -2.30 -12.24
N SER A 71 -11.40 -2.60 -12.66
CA SER A 71 -10.52 -3.51 -11.95
C SER A 71 -9.94 -2.84 -10.70
N ASP A 72 -9.69 -3.65 -9.67
CA ASP A 72 -9.06 -3.21 -8.43
C ASP A 72 -7.87 -4.11 -8.11
N LEU A 73 -6.76 -3.54 -7.66
CA LEU A 73 -5.52 -4.27 -7.37
C LEU A 73 -4.99 -3.87 -6.00
N MET A 74 -4.66 -4.86 -5.19
CA MET A 74 -3.81 -4.70 -4.01
C MET A 74 -2.49 -5.42 -4.27
N ALA A 75 -1.38 -4.81 -3.90
CA ALA A 75 -0.07 -5.44 -3.91
C ALA A 75 0.72 -5.06 -2.66
N VAL A 76 1.52 -5.98 -2.15
CA VAL A 76 2.39 -5.74 -1.00
C VAL A 76 3.72 -6.44 -1.15
N LEU A 77 4.76 -5.76 -0.68
CA LEU A 77 6.08 -6.31 -0.41
C LEU A 77 6.37 -6.16 1.08
N VAL A 78 6.53 -7.27 1.79
CA VAL A 78 6.98 -7.29 3.19
C VAL A 78 8.46 -7.63 3.20
N TRP A 79 9.27 -6.90 3.95
CA TRP A 79 10.73 -7.02 3.91
C TRP A 79 11.39 -6.84 5.27
N ASP A 80 12.61 -7.39 5.38
CA ASP A 80 13.49 -7.28 6.54
C ASP A 80 14.10 -5.87 6.60
N PRO A 81 13.84 -5.09 7.67
CA PRO A 81 14.40 -3.75 7.77
C PRO A 81 15.93 -3.68 7.81
N SER A 82 16.60 -4.75 8.24
CA SER A 82 18.06 -4.79 8.40
C SER A 82 18.83 -4.90 7.09
N ASN A 83 18.26 -5.57 6.08
CA ASN A 83 18.95 -5.91 4.84
C ASN A 83 18.07 -5.76 3.58
N ARG A 84 16.80 -5.36 3.75
CA ARG A 84 15.78 -5.22 2.68
C ARG A 84 15.44 -6.52 1.94
N ALA A 85 15.79 -7.68 2.48
CA ALA A 85 15.40 -8.96 1.92
C ALA A 85 13.87 -9.14 2.03
N PRO A 86 13.20 -9.61 0.96
CA PRO A 86 11.76 -9.84 1.00
C PRO A 86 11.44 -11.03 1.93
N PHE A 87 10.43 -10.85 2.78
CA PHE A 87 9.79 -11.93 3.52
C PHE A 87 8.59 -12.51 2.77
N ALA A 88 7.80 -11.64 2.16
CA ALA A 88 6.62 -12.02 1.40
C ALA A 88 6.35 -10.98 0.31
N ARG A 89 5.86 -11.42 -0.83
CA ARG A 89 5.36 -10.54 -1.89
C ARG A 89 4.09 -11.13 -2.46
N TYR A 90 3.02 -10.35 -2.54
CA TYR A 90 1.79 -10.87 -3.14
C TYR A 90 0.87 -9.77 -3.61
N GLY A 91 -0.13 -10.16 -4.39
CA GLY A 91 -1.20 -9.26 -4.78
C GLY A 91 -2.55 -9.94 -4.86
N THR A 92 -3.57 -9.13 -5.07
CA THR A 92 -4.93 -9.59 -5.32
C THR A 92 -5.57 -8.64 -6.31
N LEU A 93 -5.95 -9.17 -7.47
CA LEU A 93 -6.69 -8.44 -8.49
C LEU A 93 -8.17 -8.85 -8.44
N VAL A 94 -9.04 -7.87 -8.53
CA VAL A 94 -10.47 -8.06 -8.73
C VAL A 94 -10.82 -7.53 -10.12
N SER A 95 -11.40 -8.39 -10.95
CA SER A 95 -11.88 -7.99 -12.27
C SER A 95 -13.10 -7.08 -12.16
N PRO A 96 -13.47 -6.33 -13.22
CA PRO A 96 -14.68 -5.51 -13.23
C PRO A 96 -15.97 -6.33 -12.95
N GLU A 97 -15.96 -7.62 -13.26
CA GLU A 97 -17.05 -8.57 -13.01
C GLU A 97 -17.04 -9.15 -11.58
N GLY A 98 -16.06 -8.78 -10.75
CA GLY A 98 -15.91 -9.21 -9.37
C GLY A 98 -15.17 -10.52 -9.17
N SER A 99 -14.52 -11.06 -10.22
CA SER A 99 -13.70 -12.27 -10.10
C SER A 99 -12.40 -11.94 -9.37
N VAL A 100 -12.03 -12.74 -8.37
CA VAL A 100 -10.82 -12.52 -7.55
C VAL A 100 -9.71 -13.42 -8.04
N LEU A 101 -8.56 -12.83 -8.34
CA LEU A 101 -7.34 -13.51 -8.71
C LEU A 101 -6.26 -13.24 -7.66
N THR A 102 -5.72 -14.30 -7.08
CA THR A 102 -4.51 -14.23 -6.25
C THR A 102 -3.30 -14.10 -7.15
N LEU A 103 -2.40 -13.17 -6.82
CA LEU A 103 -1.13 -12.97 -7.51
C LEU A 103 0.00 -13.46 -6.61
N GLU A 104 0.76 -14.42 -7.13
CA GLU A 104 1.85 -15.10 -6.43
C GLU A 104 3.12 -14.23 -6.39
N GLU A 105 4.09 -14.63 -5.56
CA GLU A 105 5.27 -13.81 -5.30
C GLU A 105 6.02 -13.43 -6.57
N ASP A 106 6.32 -14.36 -7.47
CA ASP A 106 7.13 -14.09 -8.67
C ASP A 106 6.41 -13.25 -9.73
N ASP A 107 5.10 -13.04 -9.59
CA ASP A 107 4.28 -12.38 -10.58
C ASP A 107 4.19 -10.86 -10.36
N VAL A 108 4.31 -10.41 -9.12
CA VAL A 108 4.13 -9.00 -8.73
C VAL A 108 5.49 -8.33 -8.54
N SER A 109 5.69 -7.13 -9.09
CA SER A 109 6.88 -6.32 -8.82
C SER A 109 6.49 -4.89 -8.47
N ILE A 110 7.11 -4.34 -7.43
CA ILE A 110 7.00 -2.93 -7.04
C ILE A 110 8.41 -2.38 -7.02
N THR A 111 8.70 -1.43 -7.90
CA THR A 111 10.00 -0.75 -7.95
C THR A 111 9.79 0.75 -7.90
N SER A 112 10.74 1.49 -7.34
CA SER A 112 10.74 2.96 -7.35
C SER A 112 11.87 3.51 -8.19
N ALA A 113 11.63 4.64 -8.84
CA ALA A 113 12.64 5.35 -9.63
C ALA A 113 13.22 6.55 -8.88
N GLU A 114 12.52 7.06 -7.86
CA GLU A 114 12.88 8.27 -7.13
C GLU A 114 12.84 8.05 -5.62
N THR A 115 13.40 9.01 -4.88
CA THR A 115 13.26 9.09 -3.43
C THR A 115 12.82 10.50 -3.03
N TRP A 116 12.19 10.58 -1.87
CA TRP A 116 11.88 11.83 -1.19
C TRP A 116 12.32 11.75 0.27
N THR A 117 13.00 12.79 0.74
CA THR A 117 13.42 12.89 2.14
C THR A 117 12.48 13.83 2.88
N SER A 118 11.92 13.34 3.99
CA SER A 118 11.08 14.16 4.86
C SER A 118 11.86 15.35 5.42
N PRO A 119 11.36 16.59 5.28
CA PRO A 119 11.97 17.75 5.92
C PRO A 119 11.72 17.77 7.44
N VAL A 120 10.80 16.95 7.96
CA VAL A 120 10.42 16.90 9.38
C VAL A 120 11.27 15.89 10.14
N THR A 121 11.41 14.68 9.61
CA THR A 121 12.09 13.55 10.29
C THR A 121 13.46 13.24 9.70
N GLY A 122 13.74 13.67 8.47
CA GLY A 122 14.94 13.29 7.72
C GLY A 122 14.90 11.87 7.14
N ILE A 123 13.78 11.16 7.28
CA ILE A 123 13.61 9.80 6.72
C ILE A 123 13.52 9.89 5.19
N GLU A 124 14.24 9.02 4.49
CA GLU A 124 14.13 8.86 3.04
C GLU A 124 13.14 7.75 2.71
N TYR A 125 12.14 8.10 1.89
CA TYR A 125 11.12 7.20 1.37
C TYR A 125 11.29 7.05 -0.15
N PRO A 126 11.02 5.87 -0.73
CA PRO A 126 10.87 5.76 -2.17
C PRO A 126 9.68 6.60 -2.63
N SER A 127 9.72 7.03 -3.88
CA SER A 127 8.68 7.82 -4.53
C SER A 127 8.65 7.46 -6.00
N GLY A 128 7.48 7.58 -6.64
CA GLY A 128 7.32 7.28 -8.06
C GLY A 128 7.57 5.80 -8.36
N TRP A 129 6.52 5.00 -8.36
CA TRP A 129 6.64 3.54 -8.47
C TRP A 129 6.17 3.01 -9.80
N THR A 130 6.81 1.93 -10.26
CA THR A 130 6.27 1.04 -11.29
C THR A 130 5.80 -0.25 -10.61
N LEU A 131 4.52 -0.57 -10.79
CA LEU A 131 3.88 -1.81 -10.35
C LEU A 131 3.60 -2.68 -11.57
N THR A 132 4.19 -3.87 -11.64
CA THR A 132 3.94 -4.84 -12.72
C THR A 132 3.31 -6.12 -12.20
N VAL A 133 2.48 -6.73 -13.06
CA VAL A 133 1.97 -8.09 -12.91
C VAL A 133 2.17 -8.82 -14.23
N ASP A 134 3.21 -9.64 -14.30
CA ASP A 134 3.73 -10.19 -15.56
C ASP A 134 2.73 -11.13 -16.24
N SER A 135 2.05 -11.99 -15.47
CA SER A 135 1.05 -12.94 -15.96
C SER A 135 -0.17 -12.28 -16.59
N LEU A 136 -0.40 -10.99 -16.27
CA LEU A 136 -1.54 -10.21 -16.74
C LEU A 136 -1.18 -9.18 -17.81
N ASP A 137 0.10 -9.08 -18.22
CA ASP A 137 0.60 -7.99 -19.07
C ASP A 137 0.14 -6.63 -18.53
N LEU A 138 0.30 -6.43 -17.22
CA LEU A 138 -0.10 -5.23 -16.50
C LEU A 138 1.15 -4.47 -16.04
N SER A 139 1.22 -3.19 -16.39
CA SER A 139 2.25 -2.27 -15.94
C SER A 139 1.63 -0.93 -15.60
N LEU A 140 1.85 -0.46 -14.38
CA LEU A 140 1.24 0.74 -13.82
C LEU A 140 2.32 1.65 -13.22
N GLU A 141 2.34 2.90 -13.66
CA GLU A 141 3.09 3.97 -13.01
C GLU A 141 2.22 4.63 -11.93
N LEU A 142 2.80 4.83 -10.75
CA LEU A 142 2.16 5.36 -9.56
C LEU A 142 2.88 6.65 -9.14
N GLU A 143 2.25 7.79 -9.40
CA GLU A 143 2.80 9.11 -9.12
C GLU A 143 2.13 9.72 -7.87
N PRO A 144 2.86 10.06 -6.81
CA PRO A 144 2.29 10.74 -5.64
C PRO A 144 1.51 12.02 -6.04
N VAL A 145 0.29 12.16 -5.53
CA VAL A 145 -0.47 13.42 -5.67
C VAL A 145 0.17 14.52 -4.82
N LEU A 146 0.66 14.14 -3.64
CA LEU A 146 1.45 14.96 -2.75
C LEU A 146 2.65 14.14 -2.29
N VAL A 147 3.85 14.64 -2.55
CA VAL A 147 5.08 13.93 -2.17
C VAL A 147 5.31 13.99 -0.66
N ASP A 148 4.99 15.12 -0.03
CA ASP A 148 5.03 15.31 1.43
C ASP A 148 3.77 14.72 2.08
N SER A 149 3.71 13.39 2.12
CA SER A 149 2.63 12.60 2.72
C SER A 149 3.13 11.73 3.88
N GLU A 150 4.20 12.17 4.56
CA GLU A 150 4.64 11.53 5.79
C GLU A 150 3.68 11.85 6.94
N PHE A 151 3.23 10.81 7.64
CA PHE A 151 2.66 10.97 8.96
C PHE A 151 3.78 10.96 10.02
N ALA A 152 4.32 12.14 10.27
CA ALA A 152 5.38 12.33 11.27
C ALA A 152 4.82 12.35 12.70
N GLY A 153 5.40 11.57 13.61
CA GLY A 153 5.12 11.67 15.04
C GLY A 153 3.87 10.90 15.49
N SER A 154 3.65 9.73 14.91
CA SER A 154 2.65 8.78 15.41
C SER A 154 2.87 8.48 16.89
N ARG A 155 1.77 8.40 17.64
CA ARG A 155 1.78 7.95 19.04
C ARG A 155 1.89 6.43 19.18
N PHE A 156 1.77 5.72 18.07
CA PHE A 156 1.82 4.27 17.98
C PHE A 156 3.00 3.85 17.11
N THR A 157 3.30 2.55 17.10
CA THR A 157 4.33 2.01 16.20
C THR A 157 3.70 1.76 14.82
N PRO A 158 4.34 2.21 13.72
CA PRO A 158 5.60 2.94 13.63
C PRO A 158 5.48 4.43 13.98
N ALA A 159 6.56 5.02 14.52
CA ALA A 159 6.61 6.44 14.92
C ALA A 159 6.49 7.42 13.74
N ALA A 160 6.87 6.96 12.54
CA ALA A 160 6.67 7.66 11.27
C ALA A 160 6.48 6.64 10.15
N TYR A 161 5.64 7.00 9.19
CA TYR A 161 5.34 6.23 7.99
C TYR A 161 4.85 7.18 6.89
N TRP A 162 4.93 6.75 5.64
CA TRP A 162 4.45 7.54 4.51
C TRP A 162 3.14 6.94 4.01
N GLU A 163 2.12 7.76 3.82
CA GLU A 163 0.80 7.34 3.38
C GLU A 163 0.21 8.40 2.45
N GLY A 164 0.12 8.10 1.16
CA GLY A 164 -0.26 9.09 0.16
C GLY A 164 -1.06 8.54 -1.01
N GLU A 165 -1.97 9.38 -1.50
CA GLU A 165 -2.69 9.13 -2.75
C GLU A 165 -1.71 9.15 -3.93
N VAL A 166 -1.89 8.22 -4.86
CA VAL A 166 -1.16 8.17 -6.13
C VAL A 166 -2.10 8.27 -7.32
N ARG A 167 -1.67 8.99 -8.37
CA ARG A 167 -2.27 8.89 -9.71
C ARG A 167 -1.72 7.66 -10.40
N VAL A 168 -2.59 6.96 -11.10
CA VAL A 168 -2.23 5.73 -11.80
C VAL A 168 -2.40 5.90 -13.30
N ALA A 169 -1.36 5.54 -14.05
CA ALA A 169 -1.39 5.47 -15.50
C ALA A 169 -0.57 4.27 -15.97
N GLY A 170 -1.00 3.57 -17.02
CA GLY A 170 -0.25 2.43 -17.52
C GLY A 170 -1.01 1.64 -18.57
N THR A 171 -0.67 0.36 -18.69
CA THR A 171 -1.26 -0.56 -19.66
C THR A 171 -1.68 -1.88 -19.03
N SER A 172 -2.81 -2.40 -19.48
CA SER A 172 -3.26 -3.77 -19.22
C SER A 172 -3.54 -4.47 -20.54
N GLN A 173 -2.82 -5.56 -20.84
CA GLN A 173 -2.94 -6.31 -22.10
C GLN A 173 -2.81 -5.39 -23.33
N GLY A 174 -1.79 -4.53 -23.31
CA GLY A 174 -1.54 -3.50 -24.33
C GLY A 174 -2.57 -2.37 -24.45
N ARG A 175 -3.59 -2.29 -23.57
CA ARG A 175 -4.58 -1.20 -23.55
C ARG A 175 -4.27 -0.21 -22.44
N ASN A 176 -4.38 1.08 -22.73
CA ASN A 176 -4.17 2.12 -21.72
C ASN A 176 -5.24 2.05 -20.62
N VAL A 177 -4.79 2.09 -19.38
CA VAL A 177 -5.62 2.18 -18.17
C VAL A 177 -5.15 3.36 -17.32
N THR A 178 -6.07 3.94 -16.56
CA THR A 178 -5.77 5.02 -15.62
C THR A 178 -6.52 4.76 -14.32
N GLY A 179 -6.13 5.41 -13.24
CA GLY A 179 -6.81 5.21 -11.97
C GLY A 179 -6.32 6.13 -10.88
N ARG A 180 -6.74 5.81 -9.67
CA ARG A 180 -6.21 6.36 -8.43
C ARG A 180 -5.82 5.21 -7.53
N GLY A 181 -4.91 5.49 -6.62
CA GLY A 181 -4.46 4.51 -5.65
C GLY A 181 -3.97 5.16 -4.38
N PHE A 182 -3.45 4.32 -3.51
CA PHE A 182 -2.83 4.73 -2.26
C PHE A 182 -1.59 3.87 -2.05
N VAL A 183 -0.51 4.49 -1.58
CA VAL A 183 0.72 3.78 -1.20
C VAL A 183 0.97 4.03 0.28
N GLU A 184 1.31 2.98 1.01
CA GLU A 184 1.75 3.01 2.41
C GLU A 184 3.16 2.43 2.49
N LEU A 185 4.06 3.13 3.20
CA LEU A 185 5.45 2.75 3.37
C LEU A 185 5.82 2.73 4.86
N VAL A 186 6.22 1.57 5.35
CA VAL A 186 6.63 1.36 6.75
C VAL A 186 8.00 0.69 6.80
N GLY A 187 8.77 1.00 7.86
CA GLY A 187 10.10 0.43 8.08
C GLY A 187 11.26 1.27 7.54
N TYR A 188 10.98 2.44 6.96
CA TYR A 188 12.01 3.31 6.38
C TYR A 188 12.77 4.16 7.40
N ASP A 189 12.19 4.37 8.58
CA ASP A 189 12.85 5.03 9.69
C ASP A 189 13.99 4.15 10.24
N PRO A 190 15.26 4.57 10.13
CA PRO A 190 16.39 3.78 10.63
C PRO A 190 16.34 3.54 12.14
N SER A 191 15.65 4.39 12.92
CA SER A 191 15.48 4.19 14.36
C SER A 191 14.62 2.97 14.69
N GLN A 192 13.85 2.47 13.72
CA GLN A 192 13.11 1.22 13.87
C GLN A 192 14.03 -0.01 13.81
N LEU A 193 15.31 0.16 13.47
CA LEU A 193 16.30 -0.91 13.54
C LEU A 193 16.89 -1.07 14.95
N GLU A 194 16.69 -0.07 15.82
CA GLU A 194 17.19 -0.11 17.19
C GLU A 194 16.30 -1.04 18.05
N PRO A 195 16.89 -1.89 18.91
CA PRO A 195 16.12 -2.69 19.84
C PRO A 195 15.26 -1.77 20.71
N THR A 196 13.98 -2.12 20.87
CA THR A 196 13.08 -1.40 21.78
C THR A 196 13.75 -1.35 23.16
N PRO A 197 13.97 -0.15 23.75
CA PRO A 197 14.54 -0.07 25.08
C PRO A 197 13.72 -0.93 26.03
N VAL A 198 14.37 -1.89 26.69
CA VAL A 198 13.73 -2.65 27.77
C VAL A 198 13.49 -1.66 28.91
N PRO A 199 12.27 -1.60 29.48
CA PRO A 199 11.94 -0.69 30.57
C PRO A 199 12.78 -0.93 31.83
#